data_AF-A0A6G3WPI9-F1
#
_entry.id   AF-A0A6G3WPI9-F1
#
_cell.length_a   1.000
_cell.length_b   1.000
_cell.length_c   1.000
_cell.angle_alpha   90.00
_cell.angle_beta   90.00
_cell.angle_gamma   90.00
#
_symmetry.space_group_name_H-M   'P 1'
#
loop_
_entity.id
_entity.type
_entity.pdbx_description
1 polymer ?
#
loop_
_entity_poly.entity_id
_entity_poly.type
_entity_poly.pdbx_seq_one_letter_code
_entity_poly.pdbx_strand_id
1 'polypeptide(L)'
;RVWRGPELLSSGSPQQRALLAALLLREGRTATAGELIDAFWGEEPPSQALATIRTYASRLRKVLGQDTLVSESGGYAIRTDRAALDLTLAQDLAAEAEKA
;
A
#
# COMPACT_ATOMS: atom_id res chain seq x y z
N ARG A 1 -1.11 1.68 11.36
CA ARG A 1 -1.69 0.42 11.87
C ARG A 1 -2.70 -0.08 10.82
N VAL A 2 -3.11 -1.34 10.83
CA VAL A 2 -4.11 -1.85 9.86
C VAL A 2 -5.24 -2.50 10.63
N TRP A 3 -6.48 -2.14 10.32
CA TRP A 3 -7.67 -2.64 11.01
C TRP A 3 -8.64 -3.27 10.02
N ARG A 4 -9.38 -4.28 10.47
CA ARG A 4 -10.55 -4.84 9.75
C ARG A 4 -11.74 -4.79 10.71
N GLY A 5 -12.62 -3.81 10.51
CA GLY A 5 -13.62 -3.47 11.53
C GLY A 5 -12.91 -3.17 12.86
N PRO A 6 -13.28 -3.83 13.97
CA PRO A 6 -12.63 -3.63 15.27
C PRO A 6 -11.31 -4.42 15.46
N GLU A 7 -10.94 -5.31 14.52
CA GLU A 7 -9.78 -6.19 14.67
C GLU A 7 -8.49 -5.51 14.19
N LEU A 8 -7.45 -5.47 15.04
CA LEU A 8 -6.11 -5.02 14.64
C LEU A 8 -5.37 -6.14 13.92
N LEU A 9 -5.00 -5.90 12.66
CA LEU A 9 -4.27 -6.84 11.84
C LEU A 9 -2.75 -6.63 11.94
N SER A 10 -1.99 -7.73 11.86
CA SER A 10 -0.54 -7.68 11.72
C SER A 10 -0.18 -7.16 10.34
N SER A 11 0.38 -5.94 10.27
CA SER A 11 0.82 -5.33 9.01
C SER A 11 2.16 -5.87 8.49
N GLY A 12 2.68 -6.93 9.10
CA GLY A 12 3.84 -7.67 8.62
C GLY A 12 5.19 -7.01 8.94
N SER A 13 6.23 -7.46 8.23
CA SER A 13 7.61 -6.97 8.42
C SER A 13 7.75 -5.49 8.03
N PRO A 14 8.82 -4.78 8.47
CA PRO A 14 9.06 -3.39 8.07
C PRO A 14 9.00 -3.16 6.55
N GLN A 15 9.53 -4.09 5.76
CA GLN A 15 9.51 -4.02 4.30
C GLN A 15 8.10 -4.20 3.72
N GLN A 16 7.28 -5.07 4.31
CA GLN A 16 5.87 -5.23 3.91
C GLN A 16 5.08 -3.96 4.23
N ARG A 17 5.33 -3.34 5.40
CA ARG A 17 4.72 -2.06 5.76
C ARG A 17 5.16 -0.93 4.84
N ALA A 18 6.43 -0.89 4.43
CA ALA A 18 6.93 0.08 3.48
C ALA A 18 6.24 -0.05 2.12
N LEU A 19 6.08 -1.29 1.61
CA LEU A 19 5.34 -1.54 0.37
C LEU A 19 3.89 -1.08 0.50
N LEU A 20 3.23 -1.43 1.61
CA LEU A 20 1.86 -1.01 1.87
C LEU A 20 1.74 0.53 1.90
N ALA A 21 2.63 1.23 2.61
CA ALA A 21 2.63 2.68 2.68
C ALA A 21 2.84 3.32 1.29
N ALA A 22 3.81 2.82 0.52
CA ALA A 22 4.07 3.30 -0.84
C ALA A 22 2.84 3.16 -1.75
N LEU A 23 2.07 2.07 -1.61
CA LEU A 23 0.85 1.87 -2.39
C LEU A 23 -0.32 2.75 -1.89
N LEU A 24 -0.47 2.91 -0.57
CA LEU A 24 -1.52 3.75 0.01
C LEU A 24 -1.36 5.23 -0.38
N LEU A 25 -0.13 5.73 -0.39
CA LEU A 25 0.20 7.10 -0.80
C LEU A 25 -0.09 7.40 -2.28
N ARG A 26 -0.35 6.37 -3.09
CA ARG A 26 -0.72 6.52 -4.50
C ARG A 26 -2.23 6.64 -4.71
N GLU A 27 -3.03 6.57 -3.64
CA GLU A 27 -4.48 6.78 -3.66
C GLU A 27 -5.18 5.87 -4.68
N GLY A 28 -4.80 4.60 -4.69
CA GLY A 28 -5.34 3.61 -5.61
C GLY A 28 -4.73 3.63 -7.02
N ARG A 29 -3.83 4.54 -7.36
CA ARG A 29 -3.09 4.42 -8.62
C ARG A 29 -2.13 3.22 -8.55
N THR A 30 -2.00 2.52 -9.68
CA THR A 30 -1.16 1.31 -9.82
C THR A 30 0.32 1.66 -9.90
N ALA A 31 1.13 1.11 -8.99
CA ALA A 31 2.59 1.21 -9.02
C ALA A 31 3.15 0.03 -9.79
N THR A 32 3.89 0.30 -10.85
CA THR A 32 4.58 -0.71 -11.64
C THR A 32 5.64 -1.42 -10.79
N ALA A 33 6.00 -2.64 -11.19
CA ALA A 33 7.08 -3.35 -10.52
C ALA A 33 8.42 -2.57 -10.56
N GLY A 34 8.70 -1.84 -11.64
CA GLY A 34 9.88 -0.99 -11.76
C GLY A 34 9.90 0.12 -10.72
N GLU A 35 8.82 0.93 -10.64
CA GLU A 35 8.71 1.99 -9.62
C GLU A 35 8.88 1.46 -8.19
N LEU A 36 8.34 0.28 -7.90
CA LEU A 36 8.48 -0.36 -6.59
C LEU A 36 9.90 -0.87 -6.32
N ILE A 37 10.58 -1.37 -7.34
CA ILE A 37 11.98 -1.81 -7.22
C ILE A 37 12.87 -0.59 -6.98
N ASP A 38 12.72 0.45 -7.80
CA ASP A 38 13.49 1.69 -7.68
C ASP A 38 13.25 2.35 -6.32
N ALA A 39 12.02 2.34 -5.80
CA ALA A 39 11.71 2.89 -4.48
C ALA A 39 12.38 2.12 -3.32
N PHE A 40 12.66 0.83 -3.49
CA PHE A 40 13.24 -0.01 -2.44
C PHE A 40 14.76 -0.11 -2.52
N TRP A 41 15.32 -0.12 -3.73
CA TRP A 41 16.74 -0.41 -3.95
C TRP A 41 17.46 0.65 -4.78
N GLY A 42 16.76 1.61 -5.37
CA GLY A 42 17.35 2.63 -6.24
C GLY A 42 18.08 2.00 -7.43
N GLU A 43 19.30 2.45 -7.70
CA GLU A 43 20.10 2.05 -8.86
C GLU A 43 20.73 0.66 -8.73
N GLU A 44 20.77 0.08 -7.53
CA GLU A 44 21.42 -1.23 -7.26
C GLU A 44 20.42 -2.30 -6.78
N PRO A 45 19.41 -2.67 -7.59
CA PRO A 45 18.48 -3.72 -7.21
C PRO A 45 19.16 -5.10 -7.24
N PRO A 46 18.88 -5.96 -6.25
CA PRO A 46 19.32 -7.35 -6.32
C PRO A 46 18.62 -8.07 -7.48
N SER A 47 19.25 -9.12 -8.01
CA SER A 47 18.68 -9.94 -9.10
C SER A 47 17.27 -10.49 -8.80
N GLN A 48 16.95 -10.67 -7.51
CA GLN A 48 15.68 -11.19 -7.02
C GLN A 48 14.71 -10.10 -6.52
N ALA A 49 14.91 -8.83 -6.86
CA ALA A 49 14.07 -7.71 -6.41
C ALA A 49 12.58 -7.93 -6.75
N LEU A 50 12.28 -8.30 -7.99
CA LEU A 50 10.90 -8.57 -8.43
C LEU A 50 10.25 -9.72 -7.64
N ALA A 51 10.98 -10.81 -7.41
CA ALA A 51 10.51 -11.94 -6.62
C ALA A 51 10.25 -11.55 -5.15
N THR A 52 11.07 -10.63 -4.63
CA THR A 52 10.92 -10.09 -3.28
C THR A 52 9.67 -9.23 -3.16
N ILE A 53 9.40 -8.32 -4.10
CA ILE A 53 8.15 -7.52 -4.14
C ILE A 53 6.93 -8.43 -4.23
N ARG A 54 6.96 -9.44 -5.12
CA ARG A 54 5.87 -10.43 -5.25
C ARG A 54 5.60 -11.16 -3.93
N THR A 55 6.65 -11.51 -3.20
CA THR A 55 6.54 -12.16 -1.89
C THR A 55 5.88 -11.24 -0.86
N TYR A 56 6.26 -9.97 -0.82
CA TYR A 56 5.64 -8.99 0.07
C TYR A 56 4.17 -8.77 -0.27
N ALA A 57 3.84 -8.62 -1.55
CA ALA A 57 2.45 -8.48 -2.01
C ALA A 57 1.60 -9.71 -1.65
N SER A 58 2.12 -10.93 -1.84
CA SER A 58 1.44 -12.17 -1.47
C SER A 58 1.15 -12.24 0.04
N ARG A 59 2.11 -11.86 0.89
CA ARG A 59 1.93 -11.83 2.35
C ARG A 59 0.92 -10.77 2.77
N LEU A 60 0.98 -9.58 2.16
CA LEU A 60 0.01 -8.52 2.41
C LEU A 60 -1.41 -8.93 1.98
N ARG A 61 -1.59 -9.62 0.86
CA ARG A 61 -2.92 -10.13 0.44
C ARG A 61 -3.55 -11.06 1.46
N LYS A 62 -2.76 -11.90 2.13
CA LYS A 62 -3.27 -12.77 3.19
C LYS A 62 -3.87 -11.97 4.36
N VAL A 63 -3.35 -10.77 4.59
CA VAL A 63 -3.81 -9.88 5.66
C VAL A 63 -4.94 -8.96 5.17
N LEU A 64 -4.80 -8.36 4.00
CA LEU A 64 -5.70 -7.31 3.51
C LEU A 64 -6.90 -7.83 2.72
N GLY A 65 -6.81 -9.05 2.17
CA GLY A 65 -7.75 -9.57 1.18
C GLY A 65 -7.21 -9.44 -0.24
N GLN A 66 -7.67 -10.34 -1.12
CA GLN A 66 -7.27 -10.39 -2.54
C GLN A 66 -7.81 -9.19 -3.32
N ASP A 67 -9.01 -8.72 -2.97
CA ASP A 67 -9.67 -7.59 -3.66
C ASP A 67 -9.11 -6.23 -3.24
N THR A 68 -8.51 -6.16 -2.04
CA THR A 68 -7.89 -4.93 -1.52
C THR A 68 -6.53 -4.66 -2.18
N LEU A 69 -5.67 -5.69 -2.33
CA LEU A 69 -4.36 -5.55 -2.98
C LEU A 69 -4.38 -6.23 -4.34
N VAL A 70 -4.65 -5.47 -5.39
CA VAL A 70 -4.81 -5.99 -6.75
C VAL A 70 -3.49 -5.98 -7.52
N SER A 71 -3.37 -6.90 -8.48
CA SER A 71 -2.32 -6.86 -9.50
C SER A 71 -2.94 -6.40 -10.81
N GLU A 72 -2.48 -5.27 -11.32
CA GLU A 72 -3.02 -4.62 -12.52
C GLU A 72 -1.85 -4.07 -13.34
N SER A 73 -1.92 -4.17 -14.67
CA SER A 73 -0.91 -3.59 -15.58
C SER A 73 0.55 -3.90 -15.23
N GLY A 74 0.84 -5.11 -14.72
CA GLY A 74 2.19 -5.51 -14.31
C GLY A 74 2.69 -4.91 -12.99
N GLY A 75 1.81 -4.24 -12.24
CA GLY A 75 2.08 -3.60 -10.97
C GLY A 75 1.13 -4.03 -9.86
N TYR A 76 1.06 -3.20 -8.82
CA TYR A 76 0.22 -3.38 -7.65
C TYR A 76 -0.50 -2.11 -7.27
N ALA A 77 -1.69 -2.25 -6.68
CA ALA A 77 -2.45 -1.13 -6.17
C ALA A 77 -3.32 -1.54 -4.98
N ILE A 78 -3.63 -0.58 -4.11
CA ILE A 78 -4.61 -0.77 -3.04
C ILE A 78 -5.96 -0.22 -3.51
N ARG A 79 -6.99 -1.06 -3.54
CA ARG A 79 -8.39 -0.70 -3.79
C ARG A 79 -9.09 -0.67 -2.43
N THR A 80 -9.36 0.53 -1.95
CA THR A 80 -10.06 0.75 -0.68
C THR A 80 -10.88 2.02 -0.79
N ASP A 81 -11.91 2.14 0.04
CA ASP A 81 -12.60 3.41 0.25
C ASP A 81 -11.59 4.45 0.75
N ARG A 82 -11.72 5.68 0.26
CA ARG A 82 -10.95 6.84 0.70
C ARG A 82 -11.07 7.05 2.22
N ALA A 83 -12.26 6.84 2.79
CA ALA A 83 -12.52 6.97 4.22
C ALA A 83 -11.84 5.88 5.06
N ALA A 84 -11.28 4.83 4.44
CA ALA A 84 -10.55 3.79 5.16
C ALA A 84 -9.11 4.21 5.55
N LEU A 85 -8.64 5.36 5.06
CA LEU A 85 -7.33 5.90 5.40
C LEU A 85 -7.48 7.11 6.34
N ASP A 86 -6.83 7.03 7.50
CA ASP A 86 -6.81 8.10 8.51
C ASP A 86 -6.25 9.41 7.96
N LEU A 87 -5.23 9.34 7.10
CA LEU A 87 -4.68 10.50 6.40
C LEU A 87 -5.75 11.25 5.62
N THR A 88 -6.61 10.54 4.89
CA THR A 88 -7.62 11.22 4.08
C THR A 88 -8.76 11.77 4.93
N LEU A 89 -9.19 11.03 5.96
CA LEU A 89 -10.14 11.57 6.95
C LEU A 89 -9.62 12.86 7.59
N ALA A 90 -8.34 12.91 7.95
CA ALA A 90 -7.73 14.11 8.53
C ALA A 90 -7.67 15.28 7.54
N GLN A 91 -7.33 15.01 6.27
CA GLN A 91 -7.33 16.01 5.21
C GLN A 91 -8.72 16.59 4.96
N ASP A 92 -9.74 15.74 4.91
CA ASP A 92 -11.13 16.15 4.68
C ASP A 92 -11.64 17.02 5.85
N LEU A 93 -11.41 16.61 7.09
CA LEU A 93 -11.79 17.38 8.29
C LEU A 93 -11.07 18.75 8.36
N ALA A 94 -9.79 18.81 7.96
CA ALA A 94 -9.05 20.06 7.91
C ALA A 94 -9.64 21.02 6.85
N ALA A 95 -9.94 20.49 5.66
CA ALA A 95 -10.55 21.28 4.58
C ALA A 95 -11.98 21.75 4.91
N GLU A 96 -12.73 21.00 5.73
CA GLU A 96 -14.02 21.43 6.25
C GLU A 96 -13.88 22.55 7.29
N ALA A 97 -12.93 22.43 8.21
CA ALA A 97 -12.68 23.44 9.24
C ALA A 97 -12.23 24.79 8.64
N GLU A 98 -11.46 24.78 7.55
CA GLU A 98 -11.05 26.02 6.85
C GLU A 98 -12.20 26.74 6.13
N LYS A 99 -13.29 26.04 5.84
CA LYS A 99 -14.47 26.61 5.15
C LYS A 99 -15.52 27.17 6.13
N ALA A 100 -15.40 26.87 7.41
CA ALA A 100 -16.32 27.28 8.47
C ALA A 100 -15.91 28.63 9.09
#